data_AF-A0A7Y6YLZ8-F1
#
_entry.id   AF-A0A7Y6YLZ8-F1
#
_cell.length_a   1.000
_cell.length_b   1.000
_cell.length_c   1.000
_cell.angle_alpha   90.00
_cell.angle_beta   90.00
_cell.angle_gamma   90.00
#
_symmetry.space_group_name_H-M   'P 1'
#
loop_
_entity.id
_entity.type
_entity.pdbx_description
1 polymer ?
#
loop_
_entity_poly.entity_id
_entity_poly.type
_entity_poly.pdbx_seq_one_letter_code
_entity_poly.pdbx_strand_id
1 'polypeptide(L)'
;VQFIQAVRANGRNMVYRNEDTGWSWPPYFKFDTANLYTDANDSISTKANPEWVAVMHYGWRNEFLSIFPNAVTIKPVAGPEDKPVNWFSIIFLVLLAALLWAIYVRWRRFRRVRIDPMIESAEDSLYAAGDAIAERKGRFRRWLDTWKSK
;
A
#
# COMPACT_ATOMS: atom_id res chain seq x y z
N VAL A 1 5.83 -24.86 -13.89
CA VAL A 1 4.67 -23.93 -13.89
C VAL A 1 3.47 -24.64 -14.46
N GLN A 2 2.35 -24.67 -13.75
CA GLN A 2 1.08 -25.24 -14.24
C GLN A 2 0.21 -24.12 -14.83
N PHE A 3 -0.74 -24.47 -15.69
CA PHE A 3 -1.70 -23.53 -16.25
C PHE A 3 -3.12 -24.02 -16.01
N ILE A 4 -4.01 -23.09 -15.68
CA ILE A 4 -5.43 -23.34 -15.50
C ILE A 4 -6.15 -22.66 -16.65
N GLN A 5 -6.89 -23.45 -17.43
CA GLN A 5 -7.61 -22.98 -18.61
C GLN A 5 -9.09 -22.85 -18.26
N ALA A 6 -9.70 -21.73 -18.65
CA ALA A 6 -11.09 -21.44 -18.37
C ALA A 6 -11.76 -20.79 -19.58
N VAL A 7 -13.09 -20.90 -19.64
CA VAL A 7 -13.93 -20.18 -20.59
C VAL A 7 -14.82 -19.23 -19.80
N ARG A 8 -14.77 -17.94 -20.14
CA ARG A 8 -15.62 -16.91 -19.51
C ARG A 8 -17.04 -17.02 -20.02
N ALA A 9 -17.98 -16.41 -19.30
CA ALA A 9 -19.40 -16.37 -19.69
C ALA A 9 -19.66 -15.77 -21.08
N ASN A 10 -18.76 -14.90 -21.55
CA ASN A 10 -18.79 -14.35 -22.92
C ASN A 10 -18.14 -15.26 -23.98
N GLY A 11 -17.83 -16.52 -23.64
CA GLY A 11 -17.20 -17.51 -24.52
C GLY A 11 -15.70 -17.32 -24.75
N ARG A 12 -15.07 -16.28 -24.18
CA ARG A 12 -13.64 -16.04 -24.37
C ARG A 12 -12.80 -16.95 -23.49
N ASN A 13 -11.73 -17.47 -24.06
CA ASN A 13 -10.74 -18.25 -23.32
C ASN A 13 -9.99 -17.34 -22.34
N MET A 14 -9.68 -17.86 -21.17
CA MET A 14 -8.79 -17.25 -20.20
C MET A 14 -7.84 -18.32 -19.69
N VAL A 15 -6.56 -17.97 -19.61
CA VAL A 15 -5.52 -18.87 -19.12
C VAL A 15 -4.83 -18.19 -17.96
N TYR A 16 -4.79 -18.89 -16.83
CA TYR A 16 -4.10 -18.47 -15.63
C TYR A 16 -2.82 -19.28 -15.46
N ARG A 17 -1.77 -18.61 -15.02
CA ARG A 17 -0.59 -19.28 -14.49
C ARG A 17 -0.91 -19.79 -13.09
N ASN A 18 -0.34 -20.93 -12.74
CA ASN A 18 -0.41 -21.51 -11.41
C ASN A 18 1.02 -21.80 -10.96
N GLU A 19 1.59 -20.81 -10.27
CA GLU A 19 2.94 -20.85 -9.74
C GLU A 19 2.94 -20.33 -8.29
N ASP A 20 3.75 -20.97 -7.45
CA ASP A 20 3.97 -20.54 -6.07
C ASP A 20 4.78 -19.25 -6.09
N THR A 21 4.28 -18.26 -5.36
CA THR A 21 4.93 -16.94 -5.29
C THR A 21 6.02 -16.92 -4.22
N GLY A 22 5.88 -17.76 -3.19
CA GLY A 22 6.81 -17.80 -2.06
C GLY A 22 7.01 -16.42 -1.43
N TRP A 23 8.28 -16.02 -1.32
CA TRP A 23 8.71 -14.71 -0.81
C TRP A 23 8.96 -13.67 -1.93
N SER A 24 8.67 -14.03 -3.19
CA SER A 24 8.89 -13.16 -4.33
C SER A 24 7.83 -12.05 -4.43
N TRP A 25 8.16 -10.99 -5.17
CA TRP A 25 7.24 -9.89 -5.41
C TRP A 25 6.28 -10.21 -6.58
N PRO A 26 4.97 -9.93 -6.48
CA PRO A 26 4.24 -9.39 -5.33
C PRO A 26 3.99 -10.45 -4.24
N PRO A 27 4.04 -10.09 -2.94
CA PRO A 27 4.07 -11.04 -1.83
C PRO A 27 2.67 -11.61 -1.53
N TYR A 28 2.19 -12.49 -2.40
CA TYR A 28 0.92 -13.19 -2.23
C TYR A 28 1.03 -14.46 -1.39
N PHE A 29 2.24 -14.89 -1.01
CA PHE A 29 2.47 -16.02 -0.11
C PHE A 29 1.67 -17.28 -0.46
N LYS A 30 1.62 -17.58 -1.75
CA LYS A 30 0.97 -18.77 -2.30
C LYS A 30 1.97 -19.94 -2.28
N PHE A 31 1.57 -21.04 -1.65
CA PHE A 31 2.40 -22.25 -1.43
C PHE A 31 1.66 -23.56 -1.77
N ASP A 32 0.44 -23.47 -2.27
CA ASP A 32 -0.51 -24.56 -2.44
C ASP A 32 -0.91 -24.75 -3.91
N THR A 33 0.03 -24.51 -4.83
CA THR A 33 -0.18 -24.67 -6.29
C THR A 33 -0.80 -26.03 -6.65
N ALA A 34 -0.38 -27.13 -6.00
CA ALA A 34 -0.91 -28.46 -6.29
C ALA A 34 -2.39 -28.61 -5.90
N ASN A 35 -2.79 -28.10 -4.74
CA ASN A 35 -4.19 -28.16 -4.28
C ASN A 35 -5.08 -27.32 -5.21
N LEU A 36 -4.64 -26.11 -5.54
CA LEU A 36 -5.38 -25.24 -6.46
C LEU A 36 -5.56 -25.87 -7.85
N TYR A 37 -4.55 -26.62 -8.32
CA TYR A 37 -4.64 -27.35 -9.57
C TYR A 37 -5.64 -28.51 -9.49
N THR A 38 -5.66 -29.23 -8.36
CA THR A 38 -6.65 -30.28 -8.10
C THR A 38 -8.07 -29.70 -8.11
N ASP A 39 -8.31 -28.62 -7.37
CA ASP A 39 -9.62 -27.95 -7.32
C ASP A 39 -10.07 -27.47 -8.71
N ALA A 40 -9.13 -26.96 -9.51
CA ALA A 40 -9.40 -26.55 -10.89
C ALA A 40 -9.83 -27.73 -11.78
N ASN A 41 -9.19 -28.89 -11.62
CA ASN A 41 -9.51 -30.09 -12.39
C ASN A 41 -10.83 -30.72 -11.95
N ASP A 42 -11.13 -30.65 -10.66
CA ASP A 42 -12.41 -31.11 -10.11
C ASP A 42 -13.59 -30.28 -10.65
N SER A 43 -13.34 -28.98 -10.95
CA SER A 43 -14.33 -28.06 -11.52
C SER A 43 -14.48 -28.14 -13.05
N ILE A 44 -13.91 -29.17 -13.71
CA ILE A 44 -14.01 -29.31 -15.17
C ILE A 44 -15.44 -29.67 -15.57
N SER A 45 -16.04 -28.80 -16.38
CA SER A 45 -17.43 -28.91 -16.81
C SER A 45 -17.57 -28.74 -18.33
N THR A 46 -18.77 -29.00 -18.85
CA THR A 46 -19.05 -28.88 -20.29
C THR A 46 -19.80 -27.58 -20.58
N LYS A 47 -19.76 -27.11 -21.83
CA LYS A 47 -20.57 -25.95 -22.25
C LYS A 47 -22.07 -26.17 -22.06
N ALA A 48 -22.54 -27.42 -22.13
CA ALA A 48 -23.96 -27.77 -21.96
C ALA A 48 -24.40 -27.81 -20.49
N ASN A 49 -23.47 -28.11 -19.58
CA ASN A 49 -23.71 -28.11 -18.14
C ASN A 49 -22.50 -27.45 -17.43
N PRO A 50 -22.45 -26.10 -17.41
CA PRO A 50 -21.28 -25.37 -16.90
C PRO A 50 -21.29 -25.29 -15.38
N GLU A 51 -20.12 -25.50 -14.78
CA GLU A 51 -19.83 -25.15 -13.40
C GLU A 51 -19.11 -23.81 -13.35
N TRP A 52 -19.62 -22.90 -12.50
CA TRP A 52 -19.08 -21.56 -12.39
C TRP A 52 -18.16 -21.46 -11.19
N VAL A 53 -16.99 -20.85 -11.41
CA VAL A 53 -16.02 -20.58 -10.36
C VAL A 53 -15.55 -19.13 -10.40
N ALA A 54 -15.43 -18.52 -9.23
CA ALA A 54 -14.76 -17.25 -9.03
C ALA A 54 -13.25 -17.50 -8.87
N VAL A 55 -12.46 -16.95 -9.78
CA VAL A 55 -11.00 -17.04 -9.74
C VAL A 55 -10.43 -15.73 -9.20
N MET A 56 -9.77 -15.79 -8.04
CA MET A 56 -8.94 -14.69 -7.55
C MET A 56 -7.57 -14.79 -8.22
N HIS A 57 -7.10 -13.71 -8.83
CA HIS A 57 -5.82 -13.70 -9.53
C HIS A 57 -5.15 -12.33 -9.42
N TYR A 58 -3.83 -12.29 -9.63
CA TYR A 58 -3.07 -11.05 -9.80
C TYR A 58 -2.33 -11.04 -11.14
N GLY A 59 -1.96 -9.84 -11.58
CA GLY A 59 -1.37 -9.65 -12.91
C GLY A 59 -2.41 -9.48 -14.01
N TRP A 60 -1.93 -9.25 -15.23
CA TRP A 60 -2.72 -8.88 -16.40
C TRP A 60 -2.63 -9.97 -17.46
N ARG A 61 -3.70 -10.15 -18.24
CA ARG A 61 -3.64 -10.98 -19.45
C ARG A 61 -3.20 -10.12 -20.63
N ASN A 62 -2.10 -10.49 -21.27
CA ASN A 62 -1.69 -9.95 -22.57
C ASN A 62 -1.31 -11.10 -23.50
N GLU A 63 -2.10 -11.30 -24.56
CA GLU A 63 -1.93 -12.42 -25.49
C GLU A 63 -0.67 -12.27 -26.34
N PHE A 64 -0.38 -11.06 -26.82
CA PHE A 64 0.78 -10.77 -27.67
C PHE A 64 2.11 -10.98 -26.94
N LEU A 65 2.15 -10.64 -25.65
CA LEU A 65 3.35 -10.77 -24.83
C LEU A 65 3.41 -12.07 -24.03
N SER A 66 2.49 -13.02 -24.27
CA SER A 66 2.38 -14.27 -23.51
C SER A 66 2.35 -14.05 -21.98
N ILE A 67 1.71 -12.97 -21.53
CA ILE A 67 1.55 -12.66 -20.11
C ILE A 67 0.25 -13.27 -19.62
N PHE A 68 0.36 -14.13 -18.61
CA PHE A 68 -0.76 -14.82 -17.98
C PHE A 68 -0.86 -14.36 -16.52
N PRO A 69 -2.05 -13.95 -16.05
CA PRO A 69 -2.27 -13.65 -14.65
C PRO A 69 -2.05 -14.92 -13.79
N ASN A 70 -1.52 -14.78 -12.58
CA ASN A 70 -1.33 -15.90 -11.66
C ASN A 70 -2.60 -16.09 -10.83
N ALA A 71 -3.17 -17.30 -10.85
CA ALA A 71 -4.30 -17.67 -10.01
C ALA A 71 -3.86 -17.83 -8.55
N VAL A 72 -4.72 -17.40 -7.63
CA VAL A 72 -4.51 -17.47 -6.18
C VAL A 72 -5.51 -18.41 -5.53
N THR A 73 -6.80 -18.28 -5.84
CA THR A 73 -7.85 -19.18 -5.32
C THR A 73 -8.94 -19.40 -6.36
N ILE A 74 -9.59 -20.55 -6.30
CA ILE A 74 -10.80 -20.89 -7.06
C ILE A 74 -11.91 -21.19 -6.06
N LYS A 75 -13.09 -20.62 -6.26
CA LYS A 75 -14.26 -20.85 -5.40
C LYS A 75 -15.50 -21.11 -6.24
N PRO A 76 -16.29 -22.16 -5.95
CA PRO A 76 -17.57 -22.37 -6.62
C PRO A 76 -18.51 -21.18 -6.41
N VAL A 77 -19.26 -20.83 -7.46
CA VAL A 77 -20.28 -19.78 -7.42
C VAL A 77 -21.53 -20.23 -8.17
N ALA A 78 -22.67 -19.61 -7.89
CA ALA A 78 -23.94 -20.02 -8.48
C ALA A 78 -24.05 -19.71 -9.98
N GLY A 79 -23.29 -18.73 -10.48
CA GLY A 79 -23.37 -18.30 -11.88
C GLY A 79 -22.38 -17.19 -12.24
N PRO A 80 -22.41 -16.71 -13.49
CA PRO A 80 -21.52 -15.65 -13.97
C PRO A 80 -21.64 -14.31 -13.24
N GLU A 81 -22.83 -14.02 -12.73
CA GLU A 81 -23.13 -12.76 -12.03
C GLU A 81 -22.89 -12.84 -10.52
N ASP A 82 -22.62 -14.04 -9.99
CA ASP A 82 -22.28 -14.24 -8.59
C ASP A 82 -20.82 -13.81 -8.36
N LYS A 83 -20.66 -12.67 -7.70
CA LYS A 83 -19.38 -12.03 -7.42
C LYS A 83 -19.20 -11.94 -5.90
N PRO A 84 -18.53 -12.94 -5.29
CA PRO A 84 -18.30 -12.94 -3.85
C PRO A 84 -17.56 -11.68 -3.40
N VAL A 85 -18.09 -11.03 -2.35
CA VAL A 85 -17.44 -9.87 -1.74
C VAL A 85 -16.14 -10.31 -1.06
N ASN A 86 -15.05 -9.62 -1.35
CA ASN A 86 -13.75 -9.89 -0.72
C ASN A 86 -13.68 -9.26 0.69
N TRP A 87 -14.37 -9.89 1.63
CA TRP A 87 -14.41 -9.46 3.04
C TRP A 87 -13.03 -9.38 3.69
N PHE A 88 -12.12 -10.30 3.35
CA PHE A 88 -10.76 -10.28 3.89
C PHE A 88 -10.06 -8.96 3.55
N SER A 89 -10.06 -8.55 2.27
CA SER A 89 -9.45 -7.29 1.86
C SER A 89 -10.13 -6.08 2.50
N ILE A 90 -11.47 -6.08 2.60
CA ILE A 90 -12.21 -4.98 3.24
C ILE A 90 -11.79 -4.85 4.72
N ILE A 91 -11.86 -5.94 5.48
CA ILE A 91 -11.51 -5.95 6.91
C ILE A 91 -10.05 -5.57 7.11
N PHE A 92 -9.15 -6.16 6.32
CA PHE A 92 -7.72 -5.86 6.38
C PHE A 92 -7.43 -4.37 6.13
N LEU A 93 -8.02 -3.79 5.08
CA LEU A 93 -7.82 -2.37 4.75
C LEU A 93 -8.40 -1.44 5.82
N VAL A 94 -9.57 -1.77 6.39
CA VAL A 94 -10.17 -1.01 7.48
C VAL A 94 -9.28 -1.03 8.72
N LEU A 95 -8.78 -2.21 9.10
CA LEU A 95 -7.87 -2.35 10.24
C LEU A 95 -6.54 -1.64 10.00
N LEU A 96 -5.98 -1.75 8.79
CA LEU A 96 -4.77 -1.05 8.41
C LEU A 96 -4.96 0.47 8.47
N ALA A 97 -6.07 0.99 7.95
CA ALA A 97 -6.40 2.41 8.04
C ALA A 97 -6.55 2.86 9.50
N ALA A 98 -7.22 2.07 10.34
CA ALA A 98 -7.37 2.34 11.76
C ALA A 98 -6.02 2.36 12.50
N LEU A 99 -5.12 1.41 12.18
CA LEU A 99 -3.76 1.36 12.72
C LEU A 99 -2.95 2.58 12.31
N LEU A 100 -2.93 2.91 11.01
CA LEU A 100 -2.22 4.08 10.49
C LEU A 100 -2.75 5.37 11.12
N TRP A 101 -4.07 5.49 11.27
CA TRP A 101 -4.69 6.60 11.97
C TRP A 101 -4.27 6.67 13.44
N ALA A 102 -4.25 5.53 14.15
CA ALA A 102 -3.83 5.45 15.53
C ALA A 102 -2.37 5.87 15.73
N ILE A 103 -1.48 5.48 14.80
CA ILE A 103 -0.08 5.91 14.75
C ILE A 103 0.01 7.41 14.47
N TYR A 104 -0.70 7.90 13.44
CA TYR A 104 -0.72 9.30 13.06
C TYR A 104 -1.16 10.22 14.21
N VAL A 105 -2.25 9.87 14.90
CA VAL A 105 -2.74 10.66 16.04
C VAL A 105 -1.75 10.64 17.19
N ARG A 106 -1.15 9.48 17.52
CA ARG A 106 -0.11 9.38 18.57
C ARG A 106 1.13 10.19 18.21
N TRP A 107 1.57 10.13 16.97
CA TRP A 107 2.68 10.93 16.47
C TRP A 107 2.39 12.43 16.58
N ARG A 108 1.20 12.89 16.17
CA ARG A 108 0.81 14.30 16.31
C ARG A 108 0.74 14.74 17.77
N ARG A 109 0.23 13.91 18.67
CA ARG A 109 0.22 14.19 20.11
C ARG A 109 1.64 14.27 20.67
N PHE A 110 2.50 13.33 20.31
CA PHE A 110 3.91 13.32 20.72
C PHE A 110 4.65 14.58 20.23
N ARG A 111 4.47 14.94 18.96
CA ARG A 111 5.08 16.14 18.36
C ARG A 111 4.69 17.41 19.12
N ARG A 112 3.42 17.61 19.42
CA ARG A 112 2.95 18.79 20.18
C ARG A 112 3.51 18.89 21.60
N VAL A 113 3.69 17.75 22.27
CA VAL A 113 4.13 17.74 23.68
C VAL A 113 5.65 17.78 23.81
N ARG A 114 6.38 17.22 22.85
CA ARG A 114 7.83 16.98 22.98
C ARG A 114 8.68 17.73 21.97
N ILE A 115 8.18 17.97 20.76
CA ILE A 115 8.96 18.54 19.68
C ILE A 115 8.66 20.04 19.54
N ASP A 116 7.38 20.43 19.52
CA ASP A 116 6.98 21.83 19.33
C ASP A 116 7.61 22.77 20.40
N PRO A 117 7.63 22.42 21.71
CA PRO A 117 8.29 23.26 22.72
C PRO A 117 9.81 23.38 22.52
N MET A 118 10.45 22.32 22.00
CA MET A 118 11.88 22.36 21.72
C MET A 118 12.18 23.27 20.53
N ILE A 119 11.33 23.25 19.50
CA ILE A 119 11.44 24.14 18.34
C ILE A 119 11.23 25.59 18.78
N GLU A 120 10.16 25.87 19.53
CA GLU A 120 9.89 27.21 20.07
C GLU A 120 11.06 27.70 20.94
N SER A 121 11.58 26.86 21.85
CA SER A 121 12.74 27.25 22.68
C SER A 121 14.01 27.51 21.86
N ALA A 122 14.21 26.76 20.77
CA ALA A 122 15.35 26.97 19.88
C ALA A 122 15.18 28.27 19.09
N GLU A 123 13.99 28.55 18.57
CA GLU A 123 13.64 29.82 17.92
C GLU A 123 13.86 31.00 18.87
N ASP A 124 13.31 30.95 20.09
CA ASP A 124 13.48 32.00 21.11
C ASP A 124 14.96 32.24 21.43
N SER A 125 15.76 31.17 21.54
CA SER A 125 17.20 31.29 21.79
C SER A 125 17.95 31.96 20.64
N LEU A 126 17.55 31.68 19.39
CA LEU A 126 18.13 32.27 18.19
C LEU A 126 17.75 33.74 18.08
N TYR A 127 16.49 34.10 18.36
CA TYR A 127 16.04 35.49 18.40
C TYR A 127 16.77 36.28 19.48
N ALA A 128 16.88 35.77 20.71
CA ALA A 128 17.60 36.42 21.79
C ALA A 128 19.09 36.62 21.48
N ALA A 129 19.73 35.64 20.82
CA ALA A 129 21.11 35.77 20.36
C ALA A 129 21.24 36.85 19.26
N GLY A 130 20.30 36.91 18.32
CA GLY A 130 20.22 37.94 17.29
C GLY A 130 20.11 39.35 17.87
N ASP A 131 19.20 39.55 18.83
CA ASP A 131 18.99 40.83 19.50
C ASP A 131 20.22 41.26 20.31
N ALA A 132 20.86 40.36 21.04
CA ALA A 132 22.08 40.66 21.78
C ALA A 132 23.22 41.12 20.87
N ILE A 133 23.34 40.51 19.67
CA ILE A 133 24.33 40.91 18.66
C ILE A 133 23.97 42.29 18.07
N ALA A 134 22.71 42.51 17.74
CA ALA A 134 22.23 43.79 17.21
C ALA A 134 22.44 44.94 18.22
N GLU A 135 22.14 44.71 19.49
CA GLU A 135 22.32 45.69 20.55
C GLU A 135 23.80 46.02 20.79
N ARG A 136 24.68 45.00 20.79
CA ARG A 136 26.14 45.19 20.89
C ARG A 136 26.67 46.00 19.72
N LYS A 137 26.19 45.75 18.50
CA LYS A 137 26.52 46.54 17.31
C LYS A 137 26.03 47.98 17.42
N GLY A 138 24.83 48.20 17.96
CA GLY A 138 24.26 49.53 18.21
C GLY A 138 25.03 50.33 19.26
N ARG A 139 25.47 49.71 20.36
CA ARG A 139 26.36 50.34 21.37
C ARG A 139 27.71 50.73 20.76
N PHE A 140 28.30 49.84 19.96
CA PHE A 140 29.57 50.11 19.29
C PHE A 140 29.47 51.26 18.29
N ARG A 141 28.39 51.33 17.50
CA ARG A 141 28.14 52.43 16.57
C ARG A 141 27.99 53.77 17.29
N ARG A 142 27.21 53.81 18.39
CA ARG A 142 27.07 55.01 19.23
C ARG A 142 28.40 55.47 19.81
N TRP A 143 29.24 54.54 20.27
CA TRP A 143 30.60 54.87 20.72
C TRP A 143 31.43 55.46 19.59
N LEU A 144 31.45 54.87 18.39
CA LEU A 144 32.17 55.45 17.24
C LEU A 144 31.67 56.86 16.88
N ASP A 145 30.36 57.12 16.97
CA ASP A 145 29.78 58.43 16.68
C ASP A 145 30.20 59.50 17.70
N THR A 146 30.45 59.14 18.97
CA THR A 146 31.01 60.09 19.97
C THR A 146 32.43 60.57 19.66
N TRP A 147 33.18 59.84 18.83
CA TRP A 147 34.49 60.26 18.36
C TRP A 147 34.40 61.15 17.10
N LYS A 148 33.23 61.19 16.46
CA LYS A 148 32.98 62.02 15.26
C LYS A 148 32.33 63.37 15.57
N SER A 149 31.89 63.64 16.80
CA SER A 149 31.46 64.99 17.20
C SER A 149 32.64 65.76 17.83
N LYS A 150 33.54 66.25 16.97
CA LYS A 150 34.35 67.44 17.22
C LYS A 150 34.78 68.03 15.90
#